data_AF-L7FNK7-F1
#
_entry.id   AF-L7FNK7-F1
#
_cell.length_a   1.000
_cell.length_b   1.000
_cell.length_c   1.000
_cell.angle_alpha   90.00
_cell.angle_beta   90.00
_cell.angle_gamma   90.00
#
_symmetry.space_group_name_H-M   'P 1'
#
loop_
_entity.id
_entity.type
_entity.pdbx_description
1 polymer ?
#
loop_
_entity_poly.entity_id
_entity_poly.type
_entity_poly.pdbx_seq_one_letter_code
_entity_poly.pdbx_strand_id
1 'polypeptide(L)'
;MAFTVLQFLLFSLFFIVVTSQDQNHRVCMIDFGAISMDTNSKYLNKSYDCYDRIPDPKKEIFAMNLNMACYVHEKMMFLHTSSRTINRCGQWLQIVGSSQTQMNCMIAGYRNYIRPTLTGDKEERLIAVQPHLFKTLTAGFVNQAEDMTQVTVSFSDIGLSATPVLFVLNRTETEVNLQIVNANKVQSKIALGRVSTKELLYFDKNLDDTFTLPLYNENIYVSLIALDSENINIDNINLATGDRYASGVRFEQNKILKCKFFTEIQVFEEGSAFEELMFFKWYIKHINMDGTGTMYDSALKNIVLNIKDQQTKISFFYPTEILMNNDFSEFLFKFTLSDLEGFELIRADLELSTDYTKVDEENTYYTEEHLITKLTINQTINKVKIKAIFDKTLKVFSNTISFVFKTRVGSQLTIGTSYLTRSDFYDNQPDCNSTSFDCEHTECLTLDNDTVEDGPNPFTKQCRPTCGTCFDVFKCSTSGKCVNEKVINLRNNSYGSSLLLSLILLALLL
;
A
#
# COMPACT_ATOMS: atom_id res chain seq x y z
N MET A 1 -10.60 22.16 49.08
CA MET A 1 -11.07 21.09 48.17
C MET A 1 -11.27 21.59 46.73
N ALA A 2 -11.76 22.81 46.49
CA ALA A 2 -11.85 23.39 45.13
C ALA A 2 -10.47 23.67 44.49
N PHE A 3 -9.49 24.09 45.29
CA PHE A 3 -8.13 24.44 44.82
C PHE A 3 -7.37 23.27 44.17
N THR A 4 -7.48 22.10 44.78
CA THR A 4 -6.87 20.84 44.32
C THR A 4 -7.48 20.33 43.03
N VAL A 5 -8.75 20.64 42.76
CA VAL A 5 -9.45 20.23 41.52
C VAL A 5 -8.98 21.08 40.32
N LEU A 6 -8.73 22.38 40.54
CA LEU A 6 -8.26 23.29 39.49
C LEU A 6 -6.81 22.98 39.06
N GLN A 7 -5.93 22.64 40.00
CA GLN A 7 -4.57 22.17 39.69
C GLN A 7 -4.58 20.86 38.88
N PHE A 8 -5.49 19.93 39.20
CA PHE A 8 -5.62 18.67 38.47
C PHE A 8 -6.13 18.87 37.04
N LEU A 9 -7.06 19.82 36.82
CA LEU A 9 -7.57 20.19 35.49
C LEU A 9 -6.49 20.85 34.63
N LEU A 10 -5.68 21.74 35.20
CA LEU A 10 -4.56 22.37 34.49
C LEU A 10 -3.45 21.37 34.14
N PHE A 11 -3.12 20.44 35.05
CA PHE A 11 -2.14 19.38 34.79
C PHE A 11 -2.64 18.41 33.71
N SER A 12 -3.93 18.05 33.71
CA SER A 12 -4.51 17.18 32.69
C SER A 12 -4.62 17.86 31.32
N LEU A 13 -4.93 19.15 31.25
CA LEU A 13 -4.85 19.93 30.01
C LEU A 13 -3.41 20.03 29.47
N PHE A 14 -2.41 20.16 30.34
CA PHE A 14 -1.01 20.17 29.92
C PHE A 14 -0.56 18.79 29.38
N PHE A 15 -1.04 17.70 29.97
CA PHE A 15 -0.76 16.34 29.47
C PHE A 15 -1.48 16.03 28.15
N ILE A 16 -2.70 16.54 27.92
CA ILE A 16 -3.42 16.37 26.65
C ILE A 16 -2.69 17.07 25.49
N VAL A 17 -2.03 18.22 25.75
CA VAL A 17 -1.24 18.95 24.73
C VAL A 17 0.09 18.25 24.42
N VAL A 18 0.66 17.48 25.34
CA VAL A 18 1.94 16.77 25.15
C VAL A 18 1.77 15.38 24.50
N THR A 19 0.53 14.89 24.33
CA THR A 19 0.24 13.59 23.70
C THR A 19 -0.32 13.67 22.27
N SER A 20 -0.04 14.72 21.51
CA SER A 20 -0.05 14.59 20.05
C SER A 20 1.31 14.07 19.57
N GLN A 21 1.68 12.86 20.03
CA GLN A 21 2.71 12.12 19.30
C GLN A 21 2.14 11.87 17.91
N ASP A 22 2.89 12.30 16.89
CA ASP A 22 2.72 11.93 15.49
C ASP A 22 2.28 10.47 15.40
N GLN A 23 0.98 10.25 15.16
CA GLN A 23 0.56 8.92 14.77
C GLN A 23 1.21 8.69 13.42
N ASN A 24 2.23 7.84 13.36
CA ASN A 24 2.82 7.36 12.11
C ASN A 24 1.68 6.93 11.18
N HIS A 25 1.40 7.75 10.17
CA HIS A 25 0.24 7.55 9.30
C HIS A 25 0.46 6.30 8.46
N ARG A 26 -0.57 5.47 8.36
CA ARG A 26 -0.54 4.19 7.67
C ARG A 26 -0.89 4.42 6.19
N VAL A 27 0.09 4.49 5.31
CA VAL A 27 -0.16 4.47 3.86
C VAL A 27 -0.35 3.02 3.40
N CYS A 28 -1.58 2.64 3.04
CA CYS A 28 -1.90 1.31 2.50
C CYS A 28 -2.34 1.42 1.04
N MET A 29 -1.47 1.00 0.14
CA MET A 29 -1.73 1.02 -1.30
C MET A 29 -2.36 -0.31 -1.72
N ILE A 30 -3.59 -0.29 -2.22
CA ILE A 30 -4.40 -1.51 -2.42
C ILE A 30 -4.43 -2.02 -3.87
N ASP A 31 -3.72 -1.35 -4.76
CA ASP A 31 -3.83 -1.50 -6.21
C ASP A 31 -2.57 -2.14 -6.85
N PHE A 32 -1.77 -2.85 -6.05
CA PHE A 32 -0.62 -3.62 -6.51
C PHE A 32 -0.96 -5.09 -6.78
N GLY A 33 -0.23 -5.69 -7.70
CA GLY A 33 -0.22 -7.14 -7.93
C GLY A 33 1.11 -7.76 -7.48
N ALA A 34 1.07 -8.96 -6.92
CA ALA A 34 2.27 -9.76 -6.66
C ALA A 34 2.34 -10.95 -7.61
N ILE A 35 3.56 -11.33 -7.99
CA ILE A 35 3.85 -12.51 -8.82
C ILE A 35 5.01 -13.32 -8.25
N SER A 36 4.99 -14.63 -8.48
CA SER A 36 6.15 -15.48 -8.22
C SER A 36 7.19 -15.34 -9.32
N MET A 37 8.43 -15.06 -8.94
CA MET A 37 9.56 -14.92 -9.86
C MET A 37 9.77 -16.17 -10.75
N ASP A 38 9.59 -17.37 -10.20
CA ASP A 38 9.92 -18.61 -10.90
C ASP A 38 8.89 -18.92 -12.00
N THR A 39 7.60 -18.88 -11.66
CA THR A 39 6.50 -19.19 -12.59
C THR A 39 6.35 -18.14 -13.69
N ASN A 40 6.76 -16.89 -13.41
CA ASN A 40 6.66 -15.77 -14.34
C ASN A 40 7.95 -15.47 -15.11
N SER A 41 9.00 -16.28 -14.96
CA SER A 41 10.30 -16.09 -15.62
C SER A 41 10.21 -15.97 -17.15
N LYS A 42 9.27 -16.69 -17.79
CA LYS A 42 9.01 -16.63 -19.24
C LYS A 42 8.51 -15.27 -19.75
N TYR A 43 7.98 -14.43 -18.87
CA TYR A 43 7.48 -13.08 -19.20
C TYR A 43 8.49 -11.98 -18.86
N LEU A 44 9.64 -12.34 -18.29
CA LEU A 44 10.67 -11.37 -17.90
C LEU A 44 11.30 -10.75 -19.15
N ASN A 45 11.19 -9.42 -19.27
CA ASN A 45 11.76 -8.67 -20.39
C ASN A 45 13.04 -7.92 -19.99
N LYS A 46 13.06 -7.32 -18.80
CA LYS A 46 14.18 -6.49 -18.32
C LYS A 46 14.41 -6.71 -16.83
N SER A 47 15.66 -6.70 -16.39
CA SER A 47 16.02 -6.82 -14.98
C SER A 47 17.25 -6.01 -14.62
N TYR A 48 17.32 -5.61 -13.35
CA TYR A 48 18.49 -4.99 -12.72
C TYR A 48 18.55 -5.44 -11.27
N ASP A 49 19.74 -5.75 -10.79
CA ASP A 49 20.01 -6.13 -9.40
C ASP A 49 20.85 -5.02 -8.75
N CYS A 50 20.37 -4.48 -7.62
CA CYS A 50 21.04 -3.40 -6.91
C CYS A 50 22.47 -3.75 -6.47
N TYR A 51 22.71 -5.01 -6.14
CA TYR A 51 23.88 -5.45 -5.37
C TYR A 51 24.79 -6.42 -6.14
N ASP A 52 24.74 -6.38 -7.47
CA ASP A 52 25.55 -7.21 -8.35
C ASP A 52 27.07 -6.96 -8.20
N ARG A 53 27.46 -5.75 -7.78
CA ARG A 53 28.85 -5.34 -7.52
C ARG A 53 29.38 -5.73 -6.14
N ILE A 54 28.52 -6.20 -5.23
CA ILE A 54 28.94 -6.67 -3.90
C ILE A 54 29.42 -8.11 -4.00
N PRO A 55 30.62 -8.46 -3.49
CA PRO A 55 31.07 -9.86 -3.44
C PRO A 55 30.14 -10.71 -2.58
N ASP A 56 29.64 -11.83 -3.12
CA ASP A 56 28.72 -12.76 -2.45
C ASP A 56 27.52 -12.07 -1.74
N PRO A 57 26.63 -11.40 -2.52
CA PRO A 57 25.60 -10.56 -1.96
C PRO A 57 24.58 -11.35 -1.13
N LYS A 58 24.39 -12.64 -1.42
CA LYS A 58 23.52 -13.54 -0.62
C LYS A 58 24.05 -13.77 0.79
N LYS A 59 25.35 -13.62 1.01
CA LYS A 59 25.97 -13.76 2.33
C LYS A 59 26.07 -12.42 3.05
N GLU A 60 26.41 -11.35 2.34
CA GLU A 60 26.62 -10.03 2.95
C GLU A 60 25.33 -9.27 3.22
N ILE A 61 24.27 -9.53 2.44
CA ILE A 61 23.01 -8.81 2.53
C ILE A 61 21.96 -9.68 3.21
N PHE A 62 21.51 -9.22 4.38
CA PHE A 62 20.66 -10.00 5.26
C PHE A 62 19.32 -10.39 4.61
N ALA A 63 18.69 -9.47 3.88
CA ALA A 63 17.45 -9.75 3.16
C ALA A 63 17.63 -10.82 2.08
N MET A 64 18.76 -10.80 1.35
CA MET A 64 19.05 -11.79 0.31
C MET A 64 19.36 -13.15 0.94
N ASN A 65 20.07 -13.18 2.07
CA ASN A 65 20.34 -14.40 2.82
C ASN A 65 19.06 -15.13 3.25
N LEU A 66 18.07 -14.36 3.73
CA LEU A 66 16.77 -14.87 4.16
C LEU A 66 15.76 -15.06 3.02
N ASN A 67 16.17 -14.85 1.76
CA ASN A 67 15.29 -14.89 0.59
C ASN A 67 14.08 -13.93 0.70
N MET A 68 14.27 -12.78 1.35
CA MET A 68 13.27 -11.70 1.49
C MET A 68 13.48 -10.58 0.47
N ALA A 69 14.20 -10.82 -0.62
CA ALA A 69 14.34 -9.88 -1.72
C ALA A 69 13.08 -9.85 -2.60
N CYS A 70 12.65 -8.66 -3.00
CA CYS A 70 11.60 -8.45 -4.00
C CYS A 70 12.05 -7.44 -5.06
N TYR A 71 11.36 -7.46 -6.19
CA TYR A 71 11.66 -6.62 -7.35
C TYR A 71 10.40 -5.90 -7.79
N VAL A 72 10.53 -4.60 -8.04
CA VAL A 72 9.42 -3.76 -8.54
C VAL A 72 9.59 -3.50 -10.03
N HIS A 73 8.65 -2.81 -10.66
CA HIS A 73 8.85 -2.31 -12.02
C HIS A 73 9.89 -1.16 -12.05
N GLU A 74 10.61 -0.98 -13.17
CA GLU A 74 11.63 0.07 -13.32
C GLU A 74 11.12 1.47 -12.99
N LYS A 75 9.89 1.81 -13.42
CA LYS A 75 9.26 3.11 -13.10
C LYS A 75 9.01 3.31 -11.60
N MET A 76 8.80 2.22 -10.86
CA MET A 76 8.61 2.24 -9.40
C MET A 76 9.95 2.17 -8.65
N MET A 77 11.09 2.00 -9.34
CA MET A 77 12.40 1.86 -8.69
C MET A 77 12.91 3.17 -8.06
N PHE A 78 12.35 4.30 -8.48
CA PHE A 78 12.81 5.63 -8.10
C PHE A 78 11.75 6.39 -7.31
N LEU A 79 12.22 7.28 -6.43
CA LEU A 79 11.45 8.30 -5.72
C LEU A 79 11.78 9.65 -6.33
N HIS A 80 10.78 10.43 -6.71
CA HIS A 80 10.93 11.76 -7.28
C HIS A 80 10.49 12.81 -6.27
N THR A 81 11.48 13.43 -5.63
CA THR A 81 11.25 14.66 -4.86
C THR A 81 11.29 15.86 -5.82
N SER A 82 11.05 17.08 -5.33
CA SER A 82 11.09 18.28 -6.19
C SER A 82 12.43 18.49 -6.90
N SER A 83 13.52 18.01 -6.28
CA SER A 83 14.89 18.41 -6.58
C SER A 83 15.78 17.22 -6.87
N ARG A 84 15.34 16.00 -6.55
CA ARG A 84 16.16 14.80 -6.66
C ARG A 84 15.33 13.58 -7.07
N THR A 85 16.03 12.63 -7.68
CA THR A 85 15.55 11.28 -7.91
C THR A 85 16.37 10.33 -7.05
N ILE A 86 15.71 9.54 -6.21
CA ILE A 86 16.36 8.69 -5.21
C ILE A 86 16.06 7.24 -5.52
N ASN A 87 17.10 6.42 -5.62
CA ASN A 87 16.96 4.98 -5.85
C ASN A 87 16.52 4.26 -4.56
N ARG A 88 15.50 3.40 -4.67
CA ARG A 88 14.87 2.64 -3.57
C ARG A 88 15.56 1.33 -3.19
N CYS A 89 16.71 0.98 -3.78
CA CYS A 89 17.48 -0.19 -3.36
C CYS A 89 17.63 -0.19 -1.83
N GLY A 90 17.27 -1.30 -1.19
CA GLY A 90 17.29 -1.46 0.26
C GLY A 90 16.03 -0.99 0.99
N GLN A 91 15.06 -0.38 0.30
CA GLN A 91 13.78 -0.02 0.88
C GLN A 91 12.99 -1.27 1.27
N TRP A 92 12.39 -1.26 2.45
CA TRP A 92 11.54 -2.34 2.92
C TRP A 92 10.07 -2.06 2.64
N LEU A 93 9.40 -3.06 2.09
CA LEU A 93 7.97 -3.09 1.86
C LEU A 93 7.34 -4.12 2.78
N GLN A 94 6.23 -3.74 3.38
CA GLN A 94 5.24 -4.65 3.91
C GLN A 94 4.24 -4.97 2.79
N ILE A 95 4.02 -6.26 2.55
CA ILE A 95 3.08 -6.77 1.55
C ILE A 95 2.08 -7.68 2.26
N VAL A 96 0.80 -7.46 2.03
CA VAL A 96 -0.30 -8.26 2.59
C VAL A 96 -1.16 -8.76 1.45
N GLY A 97 -1.22 -10.07 1.29
CA GLY A 97 -2.08 -10.72 0.29
C GLY A 97 -3.39 -11.20 0.89
N SER A 98 -4.13 -11.95 0.10
CA SER A 98 -5.42 -12.55 0.48
C SER A 98 -5.38 -13.37 1.76
N SER A 99 -4.24 -14.02 2.06
CA SER A 99 -4.07 -14.79 3.28
C SER A 99 -4.17 -13.98 4.58
N GLN A 100 -4.23 -12.64 4.46
CA GLN A 100 -4.11 -11.67 5.56
C GLN A 100 -2.78 -11.78 6.33
N THR A 101 -1.84 -12.60 5.85
CA THR A 101 -0.53 -12.76 6.45
C THR A 101 0.38 -11.66 5.94
N GLN A 102 0.93 -10.89 6.88
CA GLN A 102 1.92 -9.88 6.58
C GLN A 102 3.24 -10.54 6.21
N MET A 103 3.76 -10.15 5.04
CA MET A 103 5.11 -10.45 4.61
C MET A 103 5.89 -9.16 4.46
N ASN A 104 7.20 -9.28 4.58
CA ASN A 104 8.08 -8.16 4.37
C ASN A 104 9.14 -8.53 3.34
N CYS A 105 9.49 -7.59 2.48
CA CYS A 105 10.56 -7.77 1.50
C CYS A 105 11.36 -6.50 1.31
N MET A 106 12.63 -6.66 0.92
CA MET A 106 13.52 -5.58 0.58
C MET A 106 13.58 -5.44 -0.94
N ILE A 107 13.41 -4.23 -1.46
CA ILE A 107 13.60 -3.94 -2.88
C ILE A 107 15.08 -4.17 -3.23
N ALA A 108 15.35 -5.20 -4.01
CA ALA A 108 16.68 -5.61 -4.44
C ALA A 108 16.98 -5.26 -5.91
N GLY A 109 16.05 -4.56 -6.56
CA GLY A 109 16.18 -4.08 -7.93
C GLY A 109 14.82 -4.03 -8.63
N TYR A 110 14.85 -4.03 -9.96
CA TYR A 110 13.63 -4.05 -10.77
C TYR A 110 13.58 -5.25 -11.71
N ARG A 111 12.35 -5.64 -12.06
CA ARG A 111 12.03 -6.63 -13.08
C ARG A 111 10.77 -6.21 -13.83
N ASN A 112 10.89 -6.00 -15.13
CA ASN A 112 9.76 -5.64 -15.99
C ASN A 112 9.26 -6.92 -16.67
N TYR A 113 7.97 -7.20 -16.50
CA TYR A 113 7.30 -8.36 -17.10
C TYR A 113 6.35 -7.87 -18.19
N ILE A 114 6.35 -8.54 -19.34
CA ILE A 114 5.40 -8.26 -20.43
C ILE A 114 4.42 -9.42 -20.51
N ARG A 115 3.15 -9.17 -20.17
CA ARG A 115 2.09 -10.18 -20.11
C ARG A 115 0.96 -9.84 -21.06
N PRO A 116 0.54 -10.77 -21.94
CA PRO A 116 -0.56 -10.52 -22.88
C PRO A 116 -1.89 -10.13 -22.24
N THR A 117 -2.09 -10.47 -20.97
CA THR A 117 -3.34 -10.25 -20.23
C THR A 117 -3.36 -8.97 -19.41
N LEU A 118 -2.25 -8.21 -19.36
CA LEU A 118 -2.15 -6.98 -18.58
C LEU A 118 -1.92 -5.77 -19.49
N THR A 119 -2.41 -4.61 -19.04
CA THR A 119 -2.08 -3.31 -19.60
C THR A 119 -0.76 -2.82 -19.02
N GLY A 120 -0.07 -1.89 -19.71
CA GLY A 120 1.21 -1.34 -19.24
C GLY A 120 1.13 -0.75 -17.83
N ASP A 121 0.07 0.00 -17.52
CA ASP A 121 -0.15 0.59 -16.18
C ASP A 121 -0.33 -0.47 -15.08
N LYS A 122 -0.83 -1.67 -15.40
CA LYS A 122 -0.90 -2.79 -14.46
C LYS A 122 0.44 -3.50 -14.33
N GLU A 123 1.19 -3.66 -15.41
CA GLU A 123 2.55 -4.21 -15.36
C GLU A 123 3.47 -3.36 -14.47
N GLU A 124 3.29 -2.05 -14.47
CA GLU A 124 4.03 -1.11 -13.63
C GLU A 124 3.79 -1.30 -12.12
N ARG A 125 2.65 -1.89 -11.75
CA ARG A 125 2.23 -2.13 -10.36
C ARG A 125 2.47 -3.57 -9.91
N LEU A 126 3.30 -4.32 -10.63
CA LEU A 126 3.72 -5.65 -10.24
C LEU A 126 4.91 -5.63 -9.27
N ILE A 127 4.81 -6.45 -8.22
CA ILE A 127 5.90 -6.79 -7.32
C ILE A 127 6.23 -8.27 -7.48
N ALA A 128 7.45 -8.56 -7.94
CA ALA A 128 7.94 -9.92 -8.03
C ALA A 128 8.60 -10.35 -6.71
N VAL A 129 8.11 -11.47 -6.16
CA VAL A 129 8.55 -12.02 -4.88
C VAL A 129 8.99 -13.47 -5.03
N GLN A 130 9.74 -13.95 -4.04
CA GLN A 130 10.21 -15.34 -4.04
C GLN A 130 9.01 -16.31 -3.94
N PRO A 131 9.09 -17.52 -4.51
CA PRO A 131 7.95 -18.46 -4.55
C PRO A 131 7.35 -18.78 -3.18
N HIS A 132 8.17 -18.93 -2.15
CA HIS A 132 7.69 -19.20 -0.80
C HIS A 132 6.95 -17.99 -0.20
N LEU A 133 7.39 -16.75 -0.49
CA LEU A 133 6.66 -15.54 -0.09
C LEU A 133 5.33 -15.44 -0.82
N PHE A 134 5.33 -15.70 -2.14
CA PHE A 134 4.11 -15.73 -2.95
C PHE A 134 3.09 -16.74 -2.43
N LYS A 135 3.56 -17.95 -2.08
CA LYS A 135 2.73 -18.99 -1.46
C LYS A 135 2.11 -18.51 -0.15
N THR A 136 2.86 -17.77 0.68
CA THR A 136 2.30 -17.21 1.93
C THR A 136 1.27 -16.12 1.66
N LEU A 137 1.49 -15.25 0.67
CA LEU A 137 0.55 -14.19 0.30
C LEU A 137 -0.80 -14.75 -0.18
N THR A 138 -0.76 -15.87 -0.91
CA THR A 138 -1.91 -16.55 -1.51
C THR A 138 -2.52 -17.64 -0.63
N ALA A 139 -2.02 -17.85 0.60
CA ALA A 139 -2.36 -19.00 1.44
C ALA A 139 -2.11 -20.38 0.76
N GLY A 140 -1.34 -20.41 -0.32
CA GLY A 140 -1.08 -21.60 -1.12
C GLY A 140 -2.07 -21.84 -2.26
N PHE A 141 -3.05 -20.96 -2.47
CA PHE A 141 -3.88 -20.99 -3.67
C PHE A 141 -3.04 -20.62 -4.89
N VAL A 142 -3.04 -21.49 -5.90
CA VAL A 142 -2.40 -21.21 -7.18
C VAL A 142 -3.52 -21.15 -8.20
N ASN A 143 -4.02 -19.94 -8.44
CA ASN A 143 -5.03 -19.72 -9.46
C ASN A 143 -4.34 -19.89 -10.83
N GLN A 144 -4.64 -20.99 -11.52
CA GLN A 144 -3.82 -21.53 -12.62
C GLN A 144 -3.77 -20.64 -13.86
N ALA A 145 -4.62 -19.63 -13.96
CA ALA A 145 -4.73 -18.83 -15.17
C ALA A 145 -4.03 -17.46 -15.09
N GLU A 146 -3.66 -16.94 -13.90
CA GLU A 146 -2.90 -15.68 -13.83
C GLU A 146 -1.57 -15.72 -13.06
N ASP A 147 -1.28 -16.72 -12.22
CA ASP A 147 -0.01 -16.76 -11.44
C ASP A 147 0.31 -15.42 -10.71
N MET A 148 -0.74 -14.66 -10.35
CA MET A 148 -0.69 -13.35 -9.70
C MET A 148 -1.80 -13.23 -8.67
N THR A 149 -1.60 -12.37 -7.67
CA THR A 149 -2.59 -12.03 -6.64
C THR A 149 -2.56 -10.53 -6.38
N GLN A 150 -3.70 -9.93 -6.07
CA GLN A 150 -3.72 -8.55 -5.59
C GLN A 150 -3.09 -8.52 -4.18
N VAL A 151 -2.39 -7.44 -3.88
CA VAL A 151 -1.76 -7.22 -2.58
C VAL A 151 -1.92 -5.77 -2.13
N THR A 152 -2.00 -5.59 -0.82
CA THR A 152 -1.83 -4.28 -0.19
C THR A 152 -0.35 -4.08 0.14
N VAL A 153 0.20 -2.93 -0.22
CA VAL A 153 1.60 -2.56 -0.03
C VAL A 153 1.70 -1.34 0.89
N SER A 154 2.66 -1.36 1.79
CA SER A 154 3.05 -0.20 2.59
C SER A 154 4.56 -0.18 2.80
N PHE A 155 5.11 0.99 3.12
CA PHE A 155 6.50 1.07 3.58
C PHE A 155 6.64 0.44 4.98
N SER A 156 7.83 -0.06 5.29
CA SER A 156 8.13 -0.68 6.58
C SER A 156 9.56 -0.33 7.02
N ASP A 157 9.78 -0.14 8.33
CA ASP A 157 11.11 0.01 8.92
C ASP A 157 11.41 -1.24 9.75
N ILE A 158 11.98 -2.29 9.15
CA ILE A 158 12.10 -3.58 9.82
C ILE A 158 13.40 -3.69 10.60
N GLY A 159 13.25 -4.11 11.86
CA GLY A 159 14.36 -4.38 12.75
C GLY A 159 14.99 -5.74 12.64
N LEU A 160 15.64 -6.05 11.52
CA LEU A 160 16.30 -7.34 11.33
C LEU A 160 17.62 -7.52 12.11
N SER A 161 17.86 -6.72 13.16
CA SER A 161 19.09 -6.73 13.97
C SER A 161 20.42 -6.54 13.22
N ALA A 162 20.37 -6.34 11.90
CA ALA A 162 21.52 -5.96 11.10
C ALA A 162 21.81 -4.47 11.26
N THR A 163 23.08 -4.10 11.31
CA THR A 163 23.52 -2.71 11.22
C THR A 163 23.93 -2.37 9.80
N PRO A 164 23.79 -1.10 9.37
CA PRO A 164 24.24 -0.68 8.05
C PRO A 164 25.72 -0.94 7.85
N VAL A 165 26.08 -1.42 6.66
CA VAL A 165 27.46 -1.66 6.26
C VAL A 165 27.76 -0.85 5.02
N LEU A 166 28.84 -0.09 5.09
CA LEU A 166 29.43 0.62 3.96
C LEU A 166 30.45 -0.31 3.29
N PHE A 167 30.26 -0.57 2.01
CA PHE A 167 31.18 -1.33 1.15
C PHE A 167 31.89 -0.42 0.17
N VAL A 168 33.19 -0.60 0.03
CA VAL A 168 33.99 0.03 -1.03
C VAL A 168 33.95 -0.86 -2.26
N LEU A 169 33.39 -0.34 -3.35
CA LEU A 169 33.29 -1.06 -4.62
C LEU A 169 34.57 -0.91 -5.43
N ASN A 170 35.06 0.32 -5.57
CA ASN A 170 36.32 0.62 -6.26
C ASN A 170 36.92 1.94 -5.76
N ARG A 171 38.20 2.14 -6.12
CA ARG A 171 38.98 3.34 -5.82
C ARG A 171 39.68 3.83 -7.09
N THR A 172 39.71 5.13 -7.28
CA THR A 172 40.63 5.81 -8.19
C THR A 172 41.69 6.55 -7.37
N GLU A 173 42.56 7.31 -8.02
CA GLU A 173 43.55 8.13 -7.30
C GLU A 173 42.90 9.25 -6.47
N THR A 174 41.70 9.69 -6.83
CA THR A 174 41.03 10.86 -6.24
C THR A 174 39.66 10.57 -5.64
N GLU A 175 39.05 9.44 -5.97
CA GLU A 175 37.67 9.13 -5.63
C GLU A 175 37.51 7.69 -5.16
N VAL A 176 36.41 7.45 -4.45
CA VAL A 176 35.99 6.13 -4.01
C VAL A 176 34.50 5.97 -4.24
N ASN A 177 34.14 4.84 -4.86
CA ASN A 177 32.75 4.48 -5.08
C ASN A 177 32.31 3.46 -4.02
N LEU A 178 31.17 3.73 -3.41
CA LEU A 178 30.70 3.05 -2.20
C LEU A 178 29.24 2.66 -2.37
N GLN A 179 28.83 1.58 -1.70
CA GLN A 179 27.43 1.18 -1.58
C GLN A 179 27.09 0.85 -0.13
N ILE A 180 25.89 1.23 0.29
CA ILE A 180 25.39 0.94 1.63
C ILE A 180 24.45 -0.26 1.55
N VAL A 181 24.64 -1.23 2.44
CA VAL A 181 23.77 -2.40 2.57
C VAL A 181 23.29 -2.56 4.01
N ASN A 182 22.28 -3.41 4.21
CA ASN A 182 21.72 -3.75 5.52
C ASN A 182 21.17 -2.55 6.31
N ALA A 183 20.80 -1.48 5.63
CA ALA A 183 20.03 -0.40 6.23
C ALA A 183 18.52 -0.69 6.18
N ASN A 184 17.82 -0.30 7.23
CA ASN A 184 16.36 -0.40 7.33
C ASN A 184 15.62 0.80 6.74
N LYS A 185 16.34 1.89 6.41
CA LYS A 185 15.81 3.08 5.73
C LYS A 185 16.63 3.37 4.47
N VAL A 186 16.02 4.01 3.48
CA VAL A 186 16.70 4.44 2.25
C VAL A 186 17.54 5.68 2.55
N GLN A 187 18.82 5.64 2.22
CA GLN A 187 19.73 6.78 2.31
C GLN A 187 19.47 7.70 1.11
N SER A 188 19.19 8.96 1.40
CA SER A 188 19.11 10.00 0.37
C SER A 188 20.48 10.65 0.13
N LYS A 189 21.30 10.74 1.18
CA LYS A 189 22.62 11.39 1.18
C LYS A 189 23.61 10.71 2.08
N ILE A 190 24.88 11.04 1.84
CA ILE A 190 25.97 10.85 2.78
C ILE A 190 26.61 12.20 3.10
N ALA A 191 26.91 12.43 4.39
CA ALA A 191 27.82 13.50 4.79
C ALA A 191 29.19 12.94 5.15
N LEU A 192 30.23 13.56 4.61
CA LEU A 192 31.63 13.19 4.78
C LEU A 192 32.33 14.24 5.64
N GLY A 193 32.81 13.80 6.79
CA GLY A 193 33.45 14.64 7.77
C GLY A 193 34.93 14.36 7.90
N ARG A 194 35.76 15.39 7.71
CA ARG A 194 37.21 15.28 7.87
C ARG A 194 37.61 15.68 9.28
N VAL A 195 38.35 14.80 9.97
CA VAL A 195 38.82 15.07 11.34
C VAL A 195 39.82 16.24 11.36
N SER A 196 40.65 16.35 10.33
CA SER A 196 41.71 17.37 10.22
C SER A 196 41.16 18.78 9.94
N THR A 197 40.18 18.93 9.04
CA THR A 197 39.66 20.25 8.61
C THR A 197 38.38 20.66 9.31
N LYS A 198 37.68 19.73 9.99
CA LYS A 198 36.32 19.92 10.51
C LYS A 198 35.29 20.31 9.44
N GLU A 199 35.60 20.04 8.18
CA GLU A 199 34.70 20.25 7.06
C GLU A 199 33.69 19.10 6.98
N LEU A 200 32.44 19.43 6.65
CA LEU A 200 31.37 18.48 6.42
C LEU A 200 30.82 18.71 5.00
N LEU A 201 31.05 17.72 4.13
CA LEU A 201 30.63 17.74 2.74
C LEU A 201 29.44 16.81 2.54
N TYR A 202 28.46 17.20 1.72
CA TYR A 202 27.26 16.39 1.47
C TYR A 202 27.27 15.88 0.03
N PHE A 203 26.95 14.61 -0.13
CA PHE A 203 26.90 13.92 -1.41
C PHE A 203 25.54 13.25 -1.58
N ASP A 204 24.92 13.49 -2.73
CA ASP A 204 23.68 12.83 -3.12
C ASP A 204 23.97 11.42 -3.64
N LYS A 205 22.98 10.54 -3.50
CA LYS A 205 23.03 9.17 -4.00
C LYS A 205 22.90 9.14 -5.52
N ASN A 206 23.75 8.37 -6.18
CA ASN A 206 23.66 8.11 -7.61
C ASN A 206 22.45 7.22 -7.94
N LEU A 207 22.00 7.28 -9.20
CA LEU A 207 20.88 6.46 -9.68
C LEU A 207 21.16 4.95 -9.64
N ASP A 208 22.43 4.54 -9.61
CA ASP A 208 22.88 3.14 -9.52
C ASP A 208 23.04 2.62 -8.08
N ASP A 209 22.46 3.32 -7.10
CA ASP A 209 22.54 2.98 -5.66
C ASP A 209 23.93 3.19 -5.02
N THR A 210 24.82 3.95 -5.67
CA THR A 210 26.16 4.24 -5.12
C THR A 210 26.34 5.68 -4.63
N PHE A 211 27.41 5.88 -3.88
CA PHE A 211 27.95 7.20 -3.56
C PHE A 211 29.37 7.29 -4.12
N THR A 212 29.69 8.42 -4.74
CA THR A 212 31.06 8.75 -5.17
C THR A 212 31.58 9.85 -4.27
N LEU A 213 32.62 9.53 -3.48
CA LEU A 213 33.21 10.43 -2.51
C LEU A 213 34.67 10.72 -2.89
N PRO A 214 35.24 11.87 -2.49
CA PRO A 214 36.66 12.11 -2.59
C PRO A 214 37.44 11.12 -1.71
N LEU A 215 38.58 10.66 -2.23
CA LEU A 215 39.46 9.75 -1.52
C LEU A 215 40.44 10.54 -0.64
N TYR A 216 40.32 10.36 0.67
CA TYR A 216 41.26 10.90 1.64
C TYR A 216 42.09 9.80 2.27
N ASN A 217 43.40 10.02 2.38
CA ASN A 217 44.31 9.13 3.09
C ASN A 217 44.41 9.52 4.58
N GLU A 218 43.26 9.61 5.24
CA GLU A 218 43.14 9.90 6.68
C GLU A 218 41.89 9.24 7.26
N ASN A 219 41.78 9.24 8.59
CA ASN A 219 40.55 8.79 9.24
C ASN A 219 39.49 9.87 9.14
N ILE A 220 38.29 9.46 8.73
CA ILE A 220 37.13 10.31 8.52
C ILE A 220 35.93 9.75 9.29
N TYR A 221 34.87 10.54 9.39
CA TYR A 221 33.55 10.04 9.79
C TYR A 221 32.58 10.20 8.62
N VAL A 222 31.64 9.26 8.52
CA VAL A 222 30.60 9.24 7.48
C VAL A 222 29.24 9.22 8.17
N SER A 223 28.39 10.18 7.84
CA SER A 223 27.00 10.22 8.28
C SER A 223 26.08 9.73 7.16
N LEU A 224 25.30 8.69 7.42
CA LEU A 224 24.27 8.19 6.51
C LEU A 224 22.97 8.94 6.82
N ILE A 225 22.38 9.61 5.84
CA ILE A 225 21.19 10.44 6.03
C ILE A 225 20.02 9.82 5.26
N ALA A 226 18.96 9.47 5.98
CA ALA A 226 17.73 8.90 5.44
C ALA A 226 16.84 9.97 4.76
N LEU A 227 15.72 9.54 4.17
CA LEU A 227 14.75 10.44 3.53
C LEU A 227 14.05 11.39 4.51
N ASP A 228 13.77 10.91 5.73
CA ASP A 228 13.15 11.66 6.82
C ASP A 228 14.14 12.55 7.60
N SER A 229 15.36 12.71 7.07
CA SER A 229 16.47 13.44 7.70
C SER A 229 17.04 12.78 8.96
N GLU A 230 16.63 11.56 9.33
CA GLU A 230 17.32 10.79 10.37
C GLU A 230 18.74 10.48 9.89
N ASN A 231 19.72 10.57 10.80
CA ASN A 231 21.09 10.28 10.49
C ASN A 231 21.75 9.32 11.49
N ILE A 232 22.70 8.55 11.00
CA ILE A 232 23.57 7.70 11.81
C ILE A 232 25.01 7.87 11.35
N ASN A 233 25.96 7.73 12.27
CA ASN A 233 27.37 7.93 11.98
C ASN A 233 28.15 6.61 11.95
N ILE A 234 29.14 6.57 11.08
CA ILE A 234 30.21 5.57 11.04
C ILE A 234 31.51 6.32 11.23
N ASP A 235 32.08 6.21 12.43
CA ASP A 235 33.24 6.98 12.83
C ASP A 235 34.55 6.22 12.57
N ASN A 236 35.64 6.99 12.44
CA ASN A 236 37.01 6.48 12.41
C ASN A 236 37.27 5.45 11.28
N ILE A 237 36.80 5.75 10.07
CA ILE A 237 37.02 4.92 8.88
C ILE A 237 38.12 5.50 7.99
N ASN A 238 38.77 4.66 7.18
CA ASN A 238 39.83 5.08 6.25
C ASN A 238 39.59 4.48 4.86
N LEU A 239 38.86 5.23 4.02
CA LEU A 239 38.42 4.75 2.71
C LEU A 239 39.57 4.38 1.75
N ALA A 240 40.81 4.81 2.02
CA ALA A 240 41.98 4.42 1.24
C ALA A 240 42.47 3.00 1.51
N THR A 241 42.14 2.41 2.67
CA THR A 241 42.74 1.15 3.11
C THR A 241 41.76 0.03 3.42
N GLY A 242 40.53 0.32 3.87
CA GLY A 242 39.55 -0.72 4.20
C GLY A 242 38.40 -0.77 3.22
N ASP A 243 37.91 -1.98 2.97
CA ASP A 243 36.86 -2.27 1.98
C ASP A 243 35.45 -2.36 2.58
N ARG A 244 35.34 -2.42 3.91
CA ARG A 244 34.09 -2.72 4.60
C ARG A 244 34.05 -2.07 5.99
N TYR A 245 32.99 -1.33 6.28
CA TYR A 245 32.78 -0.66 7.56
C TYR A 245 31.34 -0.86 8.06
N ALA A 246 31.17 -1.53 9.20
CA ALA A 246 29.87 -1.69 9.83
C ALA A 246 29.60 -0.53 10.80
N SER A 247 28.39 0.02 10.79
CA SER A 247 27.94 0.95 11.81
C SER A 247 27.75 0.24 13.15
N GLY A 248 28.05 0.94 14.24
CA GLY A 248 27.72 0.50 15.60
C GLY A 248 26.27 0.75 15.99
N VAL A 249 25.52 1.49 15.17
CA VAL A 249 24.12 1.85 15.40
C VAL A 249 23.25 1.51 14.18
N ARG A 250 21.94 1.62 14.34
CA ARG A 250 20.92 1.41 13.29
C ARG A 250 19.94 2.56 13.33
N PHE A 251 19.27 2.82 12.21
CA PHE A 251 18.17 3.77 12.21
C PHE A 251 17.04 3.27 13.12
N GLU A 252 16.32 4.21 13.73
CA GLU A 252 15.17 3.92 14.56
C GLU A 252 14.10 3.17 13.77
N GLN A 253 13.43 2.24 14.47
CA GLN A 253 12.36 1.45 13.88
C GLN A 253 11.04 2.07 14.27
N ASN A 254 10.38 2.64 13.29
CA ASN A 254 9.02 3.10 13.46
C ASN A 254 8.07 1.90 13.48
N LYS A 255 7.28 1.78 14.55
CA LYS A 255 6.16 0.83 14.57
C LYS A 255 5.07 1.33 13.65
N ILE A 256 5.14 0.94 12.38
CA ILE A 256 4.09 1.25 11.40
C ILE A 256 2.89 0.34 11.69
N LEU A 257 1.72 0.96 11.76
CA LEU A 257 0.44 0.29 11.93
C LEU A 257 0.23 -0.69 10.75
N LYS A 258 -0.07 -1.97 11.02
CA LYS A 258 -0.16 -3.01 9.99
C LYS A 258 -1.32 -2.85 9.00
N CYS A 259 -1.04 -2.68 7.71
CA CYS A 259 -2.06 -2.78 6.67
C CYS A 259 -2.73 -4.16 6.63
N LYS A 260 -3.94 -4.19 6.08
CA LYS A 260 -4.71 -5.39 5.78
C LYS A 260 -5.00 -5.46 4.28
N PHE A 261 -5.27 -6.67 3.82
CA PHE A 261 -5.76 -6.88 2.46
C PHE A 261 -7.27 -6.69 2.43
N PHE A 262 -7.78 -6.03 1.39
CA PHE A 262 -9.18 -6.08 0.99
C PHE A 262 -9.29 -5.72 -0.50
N THR A 263 -10.46 -5.98 -1.06
CA THR A 263 -10.82 -5.63 -2.44
C THR A 263 -11.82 -4.47 -2.47
N GLU A 264 -12.06 -3.95 -3.65
CA GLU A 264 -13.07 -2.93 -3.93
C GLU A 264 -14.48 -3.40 -3.57
N ILE A 265 -15.27 -2.48 -3.01
CA ILE A 265 -16.65 -2.73 -2.64
C ILE A 265 -17.58 -2.70 -3.85
N GLN A 266 -17.27 -1.87 -4.83
CA GLN A 266 -18.06 -1.76 -6.04
C GLN A 266 -17.80 -2.95 -6.98
N VAL A 267 -18.86 -3.72 -7.24
CA VAL A 267 -18.79 -4.89 -8.12
C VAL A 267 -19.29 -4.54 -9.53
N PHE A 268 -20.37 -3.77 -9.63
CA PHE A 268 -20.91 -3.28 -10.89
C PHE A 268 -21.81 -2.06 -10.69
N GLU A 269 -21.80 -1.10 -11.62
CA GLU A 269 -22.71 0.04 -11.62
C GLU A 269 -23.25 0.35 -13.01
N GLU A 270 -24.58 0.26 -13.14
CA GLU A 270 -25.29 0.55 -14.39
C GLU A 270 -25.06 1.99 -14.86
N GLY A 271 -24.76 2.16 -16.14
CA GLY A 271 -24.51 3.45 -16.78
C GLY A 271 -23.11 4.03 -16.54
N SER A 272 -22.34 3.46 -15.61
CA SER A 272 -20.96 3.85 -15.34
C SER A 272 -20.00 2.86 -15.98
N ALA A 273 -18.92 3.35 -16.58
CA ALA A 273 -17.78 2.50 -16.90
C ALA A 273 -16.88 2.54 -15.66
N PHE A 274 -16.69 1.40 -15.01
CA PHE A 274 -15.85 1.32 -13.82
C PHE A 274 -14.40 1.73 -14.16
N GLU A 275 -13.86 2.75 -13.48
CA GLU A 275 -12.46 3.18 -13.66
C GLU A 275 -11.51 2.12 -13.08
N GLU A 276 -10.48 1.73 -13.86
CA GLU A 276 -9.53 0.66 -13.52
C GLU A 276 -8.49 1.05 -12.44
N LEU A 277 -8.93 1.67 -11.34
CA LEU A 277 -8.02 2.01 -10.24
C LEU A 277 -7.43 0.74 -9.60
N MET A 278 -8.22 -0.33 -9.49
CA MET A 278 -7.79 -1.59 -8.88
C MET A 278 -6.99 -2.49 -9.83
N PHE A 279 -6.17 -3.37 -9.26
CA PHE A 279 -5.37 -4.32 -10.03
C PHE A 279 -6.27 -5.34 -10.75
N PHE A 280 -7.19 -5.97 -9.99
CA PHE A 280 -8.25 -6.83 -10.54
C PHE A 280 -9.62 -6.18 -10.47
N LYS A 281 -10.51 -6.68 -11.32
CA LYS A 281 -11.92 -6.33 -11.36
C LYS A 281 -12.79 -7.58 -11.16
N TRP A 282 -14.04 -7.32 -10.81
CA TRP A 282 -15.06 -8.36 -10.76
C TRP A 282 -15.51 -8.78 -12.16
N TYR A 283 -15.91 -10.04 -12.31
CA TYR A 283 -16.52 -10.59 -13.52
C TYR A 283 -17.89 -11.14 -13.19
N ILE A 284 -18.80 -11.06 -14.14
CA ILE A 284 -20.16 -11.59 -13.97
C ILE A 284 -20.32 -12.80 -14.88
N LYS A 285 -20.61 -13.96 -14.30
CA LYS A 285 -20.91 -15.20 -15.02
C LYS A 285 -22.41 -15.43 -15.01
N HIS A 286 -22.99 -15.72 -16.17
CA HIS A 286 -24.36 -16.22 -16.30
C HIS A 286 -24.29 -17.67 -16.76
N ILE A 287 -24.80 -18.60 -15.95
CA ILE A 287 -24.69 -20.04 -16.12
C ILE A 287 -26.09 -20.63 -16.22
N ASN A 288 -26.33 -21.34 -17.33
CA ASN A 288 -27.54 -22.11 -17.60
C ASN A 288 -27.49 -23.45 -16.87
N MET A 289 -28.63 -24.13 -16.73
CA MET A 289 -28.67 -25.42 -16.00
C MET A 289 -27.98 -26.57 -16.75
N ASP A 290 -27.73 -26.42 -18.05
CA ASP A 290 -26.92 -27.36 -18.85
C ASP A 290 -25.40 -27.17 -18.65
N GLY A 291 -25.00 -26.24 -17.77
CA GLY A 291 -23.60 -25.90 -17.48
C GLY A 291 -22.96 -24.96 -18.49
N THR A 292 -23.67 -24.56 -19.56
CA THR A 292 -23.17 -23.54 -20.50
C THR A 292 -23.34 -22.15 -19.91
N GLY A 293 -22.49 -21.21 -20.29
CA GLY A 293 -22.64 -19.85 -19.80
C GLY A 293 -21.85 -18.80 -20.56
N THR A 294 -22.05 -17.56 -20.14
CA THR A 294 -21.38 -16.38 -20.69
C THR A 294 -20.73 -15.61 -19.55
N MET A 295 -19.52 -15.12 -19.78
CA MET A 295 -18.84 -14.18 -18.90
C MET A 295 -18.97 -12.76 -19.44
N TYR A 296 -19.21 -11.82 -18.53
CA TYR A 296 -19.32 -10.40 -18.79
C TYR A 296 -18.28 -9.65 -17.98
N ASP A 297 -17.68 -8.65 -18.63
CA ASP A 297 -16.76 -7.72 -18.01
C ASP A 297 -17.56 -6.66 -17.21
N SER A 298 -17.22 -6.45 -15.94
CA SER A 298 -17.92 -5.45 -15.10
C SER A 298 -17.70 -4.01 -15.56
N ALA A 299 -16.72 -3.76 -16.44
CA ALA A 299 -16.50 -2.44 -17.04
C ALA A 299 -17.56 -2.07 -18.10
N LEU A 300 -18.40 -3.02 -18.52
CA LEU A 300 -19.51 -2.74 -19.44
C LEU A 300 -20.53 -1.82 -18.77
N LYS A 301 -20.98 -0.76 -19.47
CA LYS A 301 -21.99 0.16 -18.93
C LYS A 301 -23.33 -0.51 -18.63
N ASN A 302 -23.69 -1.53 -19.41
CA ASN A 302 -24.96 -2.24 -19.29
C ASN A 302 -24.75 -3.73 -19.57
N ILE A 303 -25.34 -4.58 -18.73
CA ILE A 303 -25.35 -6.03 -18.91
C ILE A 303 -26.80 -6.49 -18.91
N VAL A 304 -27.23 -7.08 -20.03
CA VAL A 304 -28.58 -7.63 -20.22
C VAL A 304 -28.45 -9.11 -20.53
N LEU A 305 -29.11 -9.93 -19.70
CA LEU A 305 -29.14 -11.38 -19.82
C LEU A 305 -30.49 -11.82 -20.39
N ASN A 306 -30.46 -12.70 -21.39
CA ASN A 306 -31.67 -13.34 -21.90
C ASN A 306 -31.82 -14.71 -21.23
N ILE A 307 -32.92 -14.91 -20.51
CA ILE A 307 -33.15 -16.14 -19.75
C ILE A 307 -33.65 -17.24 -20.69
N LYS A 308 -32.88 -18.32 -20.81
CA LYS A 308 -33.18 -19.47 -21.68
C LYS A 308 -33.83 -20.62 -20.93
N ASP A 309 -33.51 -20.77 -19.65
CA ASP A 309 -34.00 -21.84 -18.80
C ASP A 309 -34.89 -21.29 -17.68
N GLN A 310 -35.77 -22.13 -17.14
CA GLN A 310 -36.65 -21.74 -16.03
C GLN A 310 -35.87 -21.39 -14.76
N GLN A 311 -34.69 -21.98 -14.58
CA GLN A 311 -33.76 -21.71 -13.49
C GLN A 311 -32.42 -21.30 -14.10
N THR A 312 -31.77 -20.31 -13.51
CA THR A 312 -30.44 -19.86 -13.93
C THR A 312 -29.61 -19.44 -12.72
N LYS A 313 -28.29 -19.41 -12.91
CA LYS A 313 -27.31 -18.95 -11.93
C LYS A 313 -26.60 -17.71 -12.46
N ILE A 314 -26.56 -16.66 -11.65
CA ILE A 314 -25.66 -15.52 -11.84
C ILE A 314 -24.57 -15.62 -10.78
N SER A 315 -23.33 -15.37 -11.15
CA SER A 315 -22.20 -15.39 -10.23
C SER A 315 -21.30 -14.17 -10.42
N PHE A 316 -20.91 -13.56 -9.32
CA PHE A 316 -19.97 -12.45 -9.26
C PHE A 316 -18.63 -13.02 -8.79
N PHE A 317 -17.65 -13.01 -9.68
CA PHE A 317 -16.34 -13.64 -9.50
C PHE A 317 -15.24 -12.59 -9.36
N TYR A 318 -14.32 -12.80 -8.43
CA TYR A 318 -13.10 -12.01 -8.28
C TYR A 318 -11.86 -12.89 -8.49
N PRO A 319 -10.84 -12.46 -9.25
CA PRO A 319 -9.66 -13.29 -9.54
C PRO A 319 -8.82 -13.72 -8.34
N THR A 320 -8.91 -13.01 -7.21
CA THR A 320 -8.18 -13.35 -5.98
C THR A 320 -9.13 -14.02 -4.98
N GLU A 321 -8.68 -15.11 -4.36
CA GLU A 321 -9.37 -15.74 -3.23
C GLU A 321 -9.37 -14.80 -2.03
N ILE A 322 -10.51 -14.58 -1.37
CA ILE A 322 -10.63 -13.64 -0.25
C ILE A 322 -11.39 -14.26 0.92
N LEU A 323 -11.14 -13.76 2.13
CA LEU A 323 -11.92 -14.15 3.31
C LEU A 323 -13.23 -13.36 3.32
N MET A 324 -14.12 -13.65 2.37
CA MET A 324 -15.35 -12.88 2.10
C MET A 324 -16.14 -12.54 3.37
N ASN A 325 -16.31 -13.52 4.24
CA ASN A 325 -17.06 -13.41 5.49
C ASN A 325 -16.38 -12.57 6.58
N ASN A 326 -15.06 -12.41 6.51
CA ASN A 326 -14.31 -11.54 7.40
C ASN A 326 -14.21 -10.12 6.84
N ASP A 327 -14.03 -10.02 5.52
CA ASP A 327 -13.74 -8.79 4.80
C ASP A 327 -15.01 -7.95 4.59
N PHE A 328 -16.14 -8.61 4.43
CA PHE A 328 -17.43 -7.99 4.13
C PHE A 328 -18.52 -8.49 5.08
N SER A 329 -19.55 -7.66 5.28
CA SER A 329 -20.73 -8.00 6.08
C SER A 329 -21.91 -8.47 5.22
N GLU A 330 -22.02 -7.94 4.00
CA GLU A 330 -23.11 -8.25 3.08
C GLU A 330 -22.77 -7.89 1.64
N PHE A 331 -23.50 -8.53 0.72
CA PHE A 331 -23.55 -8.18 -0.69
C PHE A 331 -24.94 -7.71 -1.08
N LEU A 332 -24.99 -6.59 -1.80
CA LEU A 332 -26.22 -6.07 -2.37
C LEU A 332 -26.22 -6.25 -3.88
N PHE A 333 -27.25 -6.94 -4.38
CA PHE A 333 -27.49 -7.13 -5.80
C PHE A 333 -28.82 -6.48 -6.20
N LYS A 334 -28.78 -5.57 -7.17
CA LYS A 334 -29.97 -4.98 -7.79
C LYS A 334 -30.05 -5.36 -9.26
N PHE A 335 -31.24 -5.67 -9.74
CA PHE A 335 -31.51 -5.88 -11.15
C PHE A 335 -32.96 -5.56 -11.50
N THR A 336 -33.23 -5.43 -12.79
CA THR A 336 -34.56 -5.21 -13.35
C THR A 336 -34.93 -6.40 -14.22
N LEU A 337 -36.17 -6.86 -14.12
CA LEU A 337 -36.72 -7.90 -15.00
C LEU A 337 -37.72 -7.30 -15.98
N SER A 338 -37.77 -7.82 -17.21
CA SER A 338 -38.83 -7.47 -18.16
C SER A 338 -40.21 -7.94 -17.67
N ASP A 339 -40.24 -9.07 -16.96
CA ASP A 339 -41.43 -9.70 -16.39
C ASP A 339 -41.08 -10.33 -15.02
N LEU A 340 -41.84 -9.97 -13.98
CA LEU A 340 -41.68 -10.49 -12.62
C LEU A 340 -42.47 -11.79 -12.38
N GLU A 341 -43.33 -12.20 -13.31
CA GLU A 341 -44.15 -13.40 -13.15
C GLU A 341 -43.27 -14.64 -12.97
N GLY A 342 -43.54 -15.40 -11.89
CA GLY A 342 -42.80 -16.62 -11.55
C GLY A 342 -41.37 -16.38 -11.06
N PHE A 343 -40.99 -15.14 -10.75
CA PHE A 343 -39.69 -14.87 -10.13
C PHE A 343 -39.61 -15.43 -8.71
N GLU A 344 -38.59 -16.26 -8.46
CA GLU A 344 -38.31 -16.85 -7.15
C GLU A 344 -36.78 -16.91 -6.95
N LEU A 345 -36.26 -16.33 -5.86
CA LEU A 345 -34.89 -16.59 -5.43
C LEU A 345 -34.86 -17.96 -4.75
N ILE A 346 -34.09 -18.91 -5.30
CA ILE A 346 -33.95 -20.25 -4.73
C ILE A 346 -32.92 -20.22 -3.60
N ARG A 347 -31.72 -19.72 -3.90
CA ARG A 347 -30.62 -19.61 -2.95
C ARG A 347 -29.58 -18.59 -3.41
N ALA A 348 -28.76 -18.17 -2.45
CA ALA A 348 -27.52 -17.45 -2.69
C ALA A 348 -26.41 -18.18 -1.95
N ASP A 349 -25.24 -18.31 -2.58
CA ASP A 349 -24.14 -19.12 -2.08
C ASP A 349 -22.81 -18.34 -2.18
N LEU A 350 -21.85 -18.71 -1.34
CA LEU A 350 -20.44 -18.41 -1.54
C LEU A 350 -19.72 -19.62 -2.11
N GLU A 351 -18.84 -19.33 -3.06
CA GLU A 351 -18.14 -20.33 -3.84
C GLU A 351 -16.66 -19.96 -3.99
N LEU A 352 -15.84 -20.99 -4.13
CA LEU A 352 -14.44 -20.92 -4.51
C LEU A 352 -14.29 -21.51 -5.92
N SER A 353 -14.03 -20.65 -6.89
CA SER A 353 -13.75 -21.03 -8.28
C SER A 353 -12.25 -21.05 -8.53
N THR A 354 -11.74 -22.19 -9.00
CA THR A 354 -10.29 -22.46 -9.17
C THR A 354 -9.78 -22.27 -10.60
N ASP A 355 -10.69 -22.15 -11.57
CA ASP A 355 -10.39 -21.82 -12.96
C ASP A 355 -11.39 -20.77 -13.44
N TYR A 356 -10.93 -19.53 -13.59
CA TYR A 356 -11.80 -18.43 -13.99
C TYR A 356 -12.07 -18.40 -15.48
N THR A 357 -11.20 -18.98 -16.31
CA THR A 357 -11.35 -18.95 -17.78
C THR A 357 -12.53 -19.79 -18.23
N LYS A 358 -12.97 -20.71 -17.37
CA LYS A 358 -14.11 -21.55 -17.60
C LYS A 358 -15.35 -21.01 -16.90
N VAL A 359 -16.46 -21.17 -17.60
CA VAL A 359 -17.81 -20.91 -17.12
C VAL A 359 -18.44 -22.28 -16.90
N ASP A 360 -17.87 -23.07 -15.98
CA ASP A 360 -18.36 -24.41 -15.63
C ASP A 360 -18.42 -24.59 -14.11
N GLU A 361 -19.22 -25.57 -13.68
CA GLU A 361 -19.36 -25.94 -12.27
C GLU A 361 -18.25 -26.88 -11.79
N GLU A 362 -17.55 -27.58 -12.69
CA GLU A 362 -16.53 -28.59 -12.35
C GLU A 362 -15.37 -28.00 -11.53
N ASN A 363 -15.05 -26.72 -11.75
CA ASN A 363 -13.94 -26.04 -11.07
C ASN A 363 -14.38 -25.15 -9.90
N THR A 364 -15.62 -25.34 -9.42
CA THR A 364 -16.26 -24.48 -8.42
C THR A 364 -16.77 -25.28 -7.23
N TYR A 365 -16.41 -24.85 -6.02
CA TYR A 365 -16.78 -25.53 -4.76
C TYR A 365 -17.56 -24.58 -3.86
N TYR A 366 -18.62 -25.06 -3.23
CA TYR A 366 -19.35 -24.29 -2.23
C TYR A 366 -18.51 -24.13 -0.95
N THR A 367 -18.39 -22.89 -0.50
CA THR A 367 -17.74 -22.53 0.77
C THR A 367 -18.76 -22.20 1.84
N GLU A 368 -19.92 -21.68 1.43
CA GLU A 368 -21.11 -21.47 2.26
C GLU A 368 -22.35 -21.55 1.37
N GLU A 369 -23.28 -22.46 1.67
CA GLU A 369 -24.53 -22.59 0.93
C GLU A 369 -25.69 -21.94 1.69
N HIS A 370 -26.69 -21.46 0.94
CA HIS A 370 -27.94 -20.92 1.50
C HIS A 370 -27.73 -19.73 2.43
N LEU A 371 -26.97 -18.73 1.95
CA LEU A 371 -26.79 -17.46 2.64
C LEU A 371 -28.12 -16.86 3.09
N ILE A 372 -28.11 -16.21 4.24
CA ILE A 372 -29.28 -15.48 4.73
C ILE A 372 -29.54 -14.31 3.76
N THR A 373 -30.70 -14.30 3.13
CA THR A 373 -31.07 -13.25 2.18
C THR A 373 -32.28 -12.44 2.62
N LYS A 374 -32.27 -11.16 2.26
CA LYS A 374 -33.45 -10.28 2.31
C LYS A 374 -33.79 -9.80 0.91
N LEU A 375 -34.98 -10.17 0.45
CA LEU A 375 -35.52 -9.81 -0.84
C LEU A 375 -36.44 -8.60 -0.74
N THR A 376 -36.37 -7.68 -1.69
CA THR A 376 -37.32 -6.58 -1.85
C THR A 376 -37.65 -6.41 -3.32
N ILE A 377 -38.94 -6.41 -3.65
CA ILE A 377 -39.44 -6.31 -5.02
C ILE A 377 -40.26 -5.03 -5.15
N ASN A 378 -39.92 -4.20 -6.13
CA ASN A 378 -40.74 -3.08 -6.56
C ASN A 378 -41.46 -3.46 -7.87
N GLN A 379 -42.74 -3.80 -7.76
CA GLN A 379 -43.57 -4.25 -8.87
C GLN A 379 -43.86 -3.15 -9.91
N THR A 380 -43.79 -1.87 -9.55
CA THR A 380 -44.10 -0.77 -10.48
C THR A 380 -43.04 -0.58 -11.54
N ILE A 381 -41.79 -0.85 -11.19
CA ILE A 381 -40.62 -0.66 -12.07
C ILE A 381 -39.86 -1.97 -12.31
N ASN A 382 -40.48 -3.11 -11.96
CA ASN A 382 -39.91 -4.45 -12.04
C ASN A 382 -38.49 -4.59 -11.47
N LYS A 383 -38.18 -3.85 -10.40
CA LYS A 383 -36.86 -3.88 -9.76
C LYS A 383 -36.83 -4.87 -8.61
N VAL A 384 -35.79 -5.70 -8.60
CA VAL A 384 -35.49 -6.65 -7.54
C VAL A 384 -34.21 -6.21 -6.83
N LYS A 385 -34.24 -6.25 -5.50
CA LYS A 385 -33.09 -6.00 -4.63
C LYS A 385 -32.91 -7.21 -3.72
N ILE A 386 -31.75 -7.83 -3.79
CA ILE A 386 -31.33 -8.93 -2.93
C ILE A 386 -30.19 -8.43 -2.06
N LYS A 387 -30.30 -8.68 -0.76
CA LYS A 387 -29.21 -8.48 0.21
C LYS A 387 -28.83 -9.84 0.76
N ALA A 388 -27.62 -10.32 0.49
CA ALA A 388 -27.06 -11.54 1.06
C ALA A 388 -26.13 -11.18 2.22
N ILE A 389 -26.33 -11.82 3.38
CA ILE A 389 -25.59 -11.55 4.61
C ILE A 389 -24.54 -12.66 4.80
N PHE A 390 -23.34 -12.26 5.20
CA PHE A 390 -22.20 -13.16 5.40
C PHE A 390 -22.02 -13.54 6.87
N ASP A 391 -21.77 -14.82 7.15
CA ASP A 391 -21.50 -15.29 8.51
C ASP A 391 -20.06 -15.01 8.93
N LYS A 392 -19.88 -13.96 9.73
CA LYS A 392 -18.57 -13.53 10.28
C LYS A 392 -17.84 -14.60 11.11
N THR A 393 -18.49 -15.70 11.49
CA THR A 393 -17.85 -16.79 12.24
C THR A 393 -17.06 -17.74 11.32
N LEU A 394 -17.39 -17.79 10.03
CA LEU A 394 -16.76 -18.65 9.04
C LEU A 394 -15.50 -18.01 8.47
N LYS A 395 -14.38 -18.74 8.54
CA LYS A 395 -13.06 -18.29 8.05
C LYS A 395 -12.59 -19.14 6.87
N VAL A 396 -13.36 -19.08 5.78
CA VAL A 396 -13.11 -19.86 4.56
C VAL A 396 -12.86 -18.90 3.40
N PHE A 397 -11.89 -19.25 2.54
CA PHE A 397 -11.59 -18.48 1.35
C PHE A 397 -12.65 -18.73 0.28
N SER A 398 -13.17 -17.66 -0.30
CA SER A 398 -14.14 -17.66 -1.38
C SER A 398 -13.74 -16.59 -2.39
N ASN A 399 -14.17 -16.71 -3.63
CA ASN A 399 -13.96 -15.65 -4.63
C ASN A 399 -15.17 -15.43 -5.53
N THR A 400 -16.26 -16.14 -5.24
CA THR A 400 -17.47 -16.12 -6.04
C THR A 400 -18.68 -15.96 -5.13
N ILE A 401 -19.59 -15.08 -5.50
CA ILE A 401 -20.91 -14.92 -4.86
C ILE A 401 -21.94 -15.29 -5.92
N SER A 402 -22.78 -16.29 -5.66
CA SER A 402 -23.74 -16.79 -6.64
C SER A 402 -25.18 -16.62 -6.18
N PHE A 403 -26.08 -16.44 -7.16
CA PHE A 403 -27.52 -16.33 -6.99
C PHE A 403 -28.19 -17.27 -7.97
N VAL A 404 -28.97 -18.20 -7.43
CA VAL A 404 -29.78 -19.12 -8.23
C VAL A 404 -31.23 -18.71 -8.09
N PHE A 405 -31.88 -18.44 -9.21
CA PHE A 405 -33.27 -18.00 -9.23
C PHE A 405 -34.06 -18.65 -10.36
N LYS A 406 -35.38 -18.69 -10.18
CA LYS A 406 -36.33 -19.06 -11.22
C LYS A 406 -36.98 -17.82 -11.79
N THR A 407 -37.27 -17.87 -13.08
CA THR A 407 -38.12 -16.89 -13.76
C THR A 407 -38.66 -17.49 -15.05
N ARG A 408 -39.50 -16.73 -15.76
CA ARG A 408 -40.09 -17.14 -17.03
C ARG A 408 -39.02 -17.19 -18.12
N VAL A 409 -39.04 -18.27 -18.92
CA VAL A 409 -38.21 -18.40 -20.12
C VAL A 409 -38.55 -17.27 -21.10
N GLY A 410 -37.53 -16.63 -21.66
CA GLY A 410 -37.65 -15.48 -22.55
C GLY A 410 -37.65 -14.13 -21.85
N SER A 411 -37.70 -14.08 -20.52
CA SER A 411 -37.51 -12.83 -19.78
C SER A 411 -36.11 -12.26 -19.97
N GLN A 412 -35.98 -10.95 -19.86
CA GLN A 412 -34.71 -10.23 -19.84
C GLN A 412 -34.40 -9.74 -18.44
N LEU A 413 -33.17 -9.97 -18.00
CA LEU A 413 -32.62 -9.45 -16.75
C LEU A 413 -31.56 -8.41 -17.06
N THR A 414 -31.79 -7.17 -16.64
CA THR A 414 -30.81 -6.09 -16.70
C THR A 414 -30.15 -5.95 -15.35
N ILE A 415 -28.85 -6.19 -15.28
CA ILE A 415 -28.07 -6.04 -14.05
C ILE A 415 -27.99 -4.55 -13.71
N GLY A 416 -28.38 -4.20 -12.49
CA GLY A 416 -28.23 -2.87 -11.91
C GLY A 416 -27.05 -2.83 -10.94
N THR A 417 -26.98 -1.79 -10.09
CA THR A 417 -25.87 -1.62 -9.15
C THR A 417 -25.71 -2.81 -8.20
N SER A 418 -24.48 -3.31 -8.08
CA SER A 418 -24.08 -4.37 -7.17
C SER A 418 -22.83 -3.96 -6.38
N TYR A 419 -22.86 -4.11 -5.06
CA TYR A 419 -21.74 -3.72 -4.18
C TYR A 419 -21.70 -4.52 -2.88
N LEU A 420 -20.52 -4.57 -2.28
CA LEU A 420 -20.23 -5.15 -0.97
C LEU A 420 -20.26 -4.08 0.11
N THR A 421 -20.59 -4.46 1.33
CA THR A 421 -20.39 -3.60 2.49
C THR A 421 -19.24 -4.15 3.31
N ARG A 422 -18.22 -3.32 3.57
CA ARG A 422 -17.07 -3.75 4.40
C ARG A 422 -17.51 -4.13 5.80
N SER A 423 -16.73 -5.02 6.40
CA SER A 423 -16.81 -5.28 7.83
C SER A 423 -16.17 -4.14 8.62
N ASP A 424 -16.75 -3.78 9.76
CA ASP A 424 -16.24 -2.77 10.71
C ASP A 424 -14.78 -3.02 11.15
N PHE A 425 -14.27 -4.24 10.91
CA PHE A 425 -12.85 -4.57 11.08
C PHE A 425 -11.90 -3.67 10.27
N TYR A 426 -12.39 -2.97 9.24
CA TYR A 426 -11.60 -2.18 8.28
C TYR A 426 -11.78 -0.66 8.36
N ASP A 427 -12.62 -0.14 9.25
CA ASP A 427 -13.00 1.29 9.28
C ASP A 427 -11.83 2.29 9.48
N ASN A 428 -10.67 1.82 9.94
CA ASN A 428 -9.52 2.66 10.30
C ASN A 428 -8.34 2.55 9.32
N GLN A 429 -8.50 1.93 8.15
CA GLN A 429 -7.45 1.86 7.13
C GLN A 429 -7.79 2.76 5.95
N PRO A 430 -6.88 3.65 5.52
CA PRO A 430 -7.09 4.43 4.30
C PRO A 430 -6.88 3.59 3.03
N ASP A 431 -7.60 3.96 1.99
CA ASP A 431 -7.57 3.33 0.67
C ASP A 431 -6.67 4.16 -0.25
N CYS A 432 -5.35 3.95 -0.15
CA CYS A 432 -4.39 4.65 -0.99
C CYS A 432 -4.19 3.91 -2.31
N ASN A 433 -3.80 4.63 -3.35
CA ASN A 433 -3.38 4.07 -4.63
C ASN A 433 -1.86 4.14 -4.77
N SER A 434 -1.34 3.54 -5.83
CA SER A 434 0.09 3.47 -6.13
C SER A 434 0.76 4.82 -6.37
N THR A 435 0.03 5.92 -6.54
CA THR A 435 0.61 7.28 -6.56
C THR A 435 1.34 7.58 -5.25
N SER A 436 0.82 7.09 -4.11
CA SER A 436 1.49 7.20 -2.81
C SER A 436 2.78 6.37 -2.70
N PHE A 437 3.13 5.59 -3.72
CA PHE A 437 4.42 4.94 -3.78
C PHE A 437 5.52 5.98 -4.03
N ASP A 438 5.24 7.06 -4.78
CA ASP A 438 6.17 8.14 -5.11
C ASP A 438 5.94 9.42 -4.29
N CYS A 439 6.87 10.37 -4.40
CA CYS A 439 6.79 11.68 -3.77
C CYS A 439 6.18 12.75 -4.68
N GLU A 440 5.87 12.45 -5.94
CA GLU A 440 5.19 13.35 -6.88
C GLU A 440 5.80 14.76 -6.90
N HIS A 441 7.14 14.82 -6.89
CA HIS A 441 7.93 16.05 -6.89
C HIS A 441 7.70 16.98 -5.67
N THR A 442 7.30 16.42 -4.53
CA THR A 442 7.22 17.12 -3.24
C THR A 442 8.54 16.99 -2.43
N GLU A 443 8.84 17.98 -1.60
CA GLU A 443 9.98 18.04 -0.67
C GLU A 443 9.61 17.71 0.77
N CYS A 444 8.36 17.99 1.11
CA CYS A 444 7.83 17.88 2.45
C CYS A 444 6.34 17.58 2.36
N LEU A 445 5.83 16.86 3.34
CA LEU A 445 4.40 16.62 3.50
C LEU A 445 4.12 16.67 5.00
N THR A 446 3.50 17.75 5.48
CA THR A 446 3.11 17.86 6.89
C THR A 446 1.71 17.30 7.11
N LEU A 447 1.45 16.82 8.32
CA LEU A 447 0.19 16.20 8.72
C LEU A 447 -0.81 17.20 9.33
N ASP A 448 -0.37 18.43 9.58
CA ASP A 448 -1.09 19.44 10.36
C ASP A 448 -1.45 20.69 9.55
N ASN A 449 -2.32 21.52 10.12
CA ASN A 449 -2.74 22.83 9.58
C ASN A 449 -1.60 23.87 9.49
N ASP A 450 -0.36 23.48 9.84
CA ASP A 450 0.82 24.33 9.77
C ASP A 450 1.46 24.30 8.37
N THR A 451 0.64 24.47 7.33
CA THR A 451 1.07 24.57 5.94
C THR A 451 0.83 25.97 5.39
N VAL A 452 1.74 26.46 4.56
CA VAL A 452 1.52 27.66 3.76
C VAL A 452 0.73 27.30 2.49
N GLU A 453 -0.46 27.87 2.30
CA GLU A 453 -1.25 27.63 1.08
C GLU A 453 -0.54 28.20 -0.17
N ASP A 454 -0.23 27.33 -1.13
CA ASP A 454 0.45 27.73 -2.37
C ASP A 454 0.09 26.90 -3.62
N GLY A 455 -0.82 25.92 -3.49
CA GLY A 455 -1.24 25.07 -4.61
C GLY A 455 -1.94 23.78 -4.20
N PRO A 456 -2.35 22.95 -5.18
CA PRO A 456 -3.00 21.67 -4.92
C PRO A 456 -2.02 20.65 -4.32
N ASN A 457 -2.51 19.84 -3.39
CA ASN A 457 -1.76 18.70 -2.85
C ASN A 457 -2.05 17.46 -3.71
N PRO A 458 -1.02 16.73 -4.19
CA PRO A 458 -1.23 15.51 -4.97
C PRO A 458 -1.79 14.34 -4.15
N PHE A 459 -1.76 14.42 -2.81
CA PHE A 459 -2.18 13.36 -1.92
C PHE A 459 -3.33 13.77 -0.99
N THR A 460 -4.19 12.79 -0.69
CA THR A 460 -5.12 12.92 0.43
C THR A 460 -4.35 12.84 1.75
N LYS A 461 -4.89 13.43 2.82
CA LYS A 461 -4.21 13.53 4.13
C LYS A 461 -3.65 12.19 4.63
N GLN A 462 -4.38 11.10 4.41
CA GLN A 462 -4.07 9.77 4.94
C GLN A 462 -3.14 8.95 4.02
N CYS A 463 -2.91 9.42 2.79
CA CYS A 463 -2.13 8.74 1.75
C CYS A 463 -0.86 9.50 1.37
N ARG A 464 -0.34 10.33 2.28
CA ARG A 464 0.91 11.08 2.11
C ARG A 464 2.10 10.17 2.44
N PRO A 465 3.01 9.89 1.48
CA PRO A 465 4.25 9.18 1.77
C PRO A 465 5.25 10.08 2.52
N THR A 466 6.30 9.47 3.06
CA THR A 466 7.42 10.21 3.67
C THR A 466 8.38 10.71 2.58
N CYS A 467 8.29 12.01 2.26
CA CYS A 467 9.05 12.64 1.17
C CYS A 467 10.15 13.60 1.60
N GLY A 468 10.29 13.80 2.91
CA GLY A 468 11.25 14.70 3.51
C GLY A 468 10.61 15.65 4.52
N THR A 469 11.47 16.44 5.14
CA THR A 469 11.11 17.45 6.13
C THR A 469 11.81 18.75 5.78
N CYS A 470 11.16 19.88 6.06
CA CYS A 470 11.78 21.18 5.90
C CYS A 470 12.78 21.45 7.02
N PHE A 471 13.87 22.15 6.72
CA PHE A 471 14.75 22.70 7.75
C PHE A 471 14.00 23.72 8.61
N ASP A 472 14.42 23.89 9.87
CA ASP A 472 13.74 24.69 10.92
C ASP A 472 13.31 26.12 10.55
N VAL A 473 13.86 26.72 9.48
CA VAL A 473 13.54 28.07 9.01
C VAL A 473 12.52 28.11 7.86
N PHE A 474 12.16 26.95 7.31
CA PHE A 474 11.20 26.78 6.23
C PHE A 474 9.97 26.04 6.75
N LYS A 475 8.79 26.40 6.25
CA LYS A 475 7.55 25.67 6.46
C LYS A 475 7.16 24.92 5.20
N CYS A 476 6.49 23.79 5.39
CA CYS A 476 5.94 23.06 4.28
C CYS A 476 4.72 23.77 3.70
N SER A 477 4.61 23.81 2.39
CA SER A 477 3.46 24.37 1.71
C SER A 477 2.41 23.31 1.34
N THR A 478 1.21 23.72 0.91
CA THR A 478 0.16 22.77 0.52
C THR A 478 0.51 21.96 -0.72
N SER A 479 1.30 22.53 -1.63
CA SER A 479 1.90 21.83 -2.78
C SER A 479 3.13 20.98 -2.43
N GLY A 480 3.52 20.95 -1.15
CA GLY A 480 4.60 20.10 -0.65
C GLY A 480 6.01 20.65 -0.88
N LYS A 481 6.19 21.97 -0.85
CA LYS A 481 7.50 22.64 -0.99
C LYS A 481 7.93 23.30 0.32
N CYS A 482 9.24 23.37 0.56
CA CYS A 482 9.76 24.13 1.68
C CYS A 482 9.84 25.63 1.32
N VAL A 483 8.97 26.42 1.94
CA VAL A 483 8.86 27.87 1.71
C VAL A 483 9.19 28.65 2.96
N ASN A 484 9.75 29.85 2.79
CA ASN A 484 10.00 30.73 3.92
C ASN A 484 8.67 31.15 4.56
N GLU A 485 8.52 30.97 5.87
CA GLU A 485 7.37 31.50 6.58
C GLU A 485 7.39 33.03 6.51
N LYS A 486 6.32 33.62 5.98
CA LYS A 486 6.12 35.07 6.13
C LYS A 486 5.87 35.34 7.59
N VAL A 487 6.86 35.90 8.28
CA VAL A 487 6.72 36.36 9.68
C VAL A 487 5.67 37.48 9.71
N ILE A 488 4.41 37.11 9.92
CA ILE A 488 3.38 38.08 10.31
C ILE A 488 3.63 38.33 11.79
N ASN A 489 4.25 39.46 12.11
CA ASN A 489 4.45 39.89 13.49
C ASN A 489 3.08 40.06 14.19
N LEU A 490 2.56 39.00 14.80
CA LEU A 490 1.38 39.03 15.67
C LEU A 490 1.71 39.55 17.08
N ARG A 491 2.83 40.28 17.23
CA ARG A 491 3.20 41.04 18.44
C ARG A 491 2.23 42.22 18.63
N ASN A 492 0.98 41.93 18.92
CA ASN A 492 0.08 42.87 19.57
C ASN A 492 -0.85 42.21 20.63
N ASN A 493 -0.65 40.92 20.94
CA ASN A 493 -1.53 40.21 21.88
C ASN A 493 -0.88 39.83 23.22
N SER A 494 0.17 40.55 23.65
CA SER A 494 0.78 40.33 24.98
C SER A 494 -0.15 40.68 26.15
N TYR A 495 -1.25 41.40 25.89
CA TYR A 495 -2.25 41.73 26.88
C TYR A 495 -3.03 40.50 27.38
N GLY A 496 -3.37 39.55 26.51
CA GLY A 496 -4.16 38.37 26.90
C GLY A 496 -3.39 37.39 27.78
N SER A 497 -2.12 37.14 27.44
CA SER A 497 -1.24 36.23 28.21
C SER A 497 -0.87 36.82 29.57
N SER A 498 -0.67 38.14 29.65
CA SER A 498 -0.41 38.84 30.91
C SER A 498 -1.63 38.85 31.83
N LEU A 499 -2.85 39.01 31.26
CA LEU A 499 -4.10 38.96 32.02
C LEU A 499 -4.34 37.56 32.63
N LEU A 500 -4.06 36.51 31.85
CA LEU A 500 -4.22 35.12 32.31
C LEU A 500 -3.23 34.79 33.44
N LEU A 501 -1.97 35.22 33.30
CA LEU A 501 -0.94 35.04 34.34
C LEU A 501 -1.31 35.79 35.62
N SER A 502 -1.87 37.00 35.48
CA SER A 502 -2.35 37.82 36.58
C SER A 502 -3.54 37.16 37.30
N LEU A 503 -4.47 36.57 36.54
CA LEU A 503 -5.61 35.81 37.09
C LEU A 503 -5.17 34.54 37.82
N ILE A 504 -4.18 33.83 37.30
CA ILE A 504 -3.60 32.64 37.95
C ILE A 504 -2.89 33.03 39.25
N LEU A 505 -2.13 34.13 39.24
CA LEU A 505 -1.49 34.68 40.44
C LEU A 505 -2.52 35.15 41.48
N LEU A 506 -3.59 35.81 41.03
CA LEU A 506 -4.68 36.24 41.92
C LEU A 506 -5.41 35.04 42.54
N ALA A 507 -5.65 34.00 41.74
CA ALA A 507 -6.23 32.75 42.21
C ALA A 507 -5.30 31.97 43.14
N LEU A 508 -3.97 32.15 43.07
CA LEU A 508 -2.99 31.57 44.01
C LEU A 508 -2.85 32.34 45.32
N LEU A 509 -3.28 33.60 45.35
CA LEU A 509 -3.22 34.48 46.53
C LEU A 509 -4.53 34.56 47.31
N LEU A 510 -5.65 34.16 46.71
CA LEU A 510 -6.97 33.97 47.34
C LEU A 510 -7.16 32.50 47.74
#